data_AF-A0AAU9G4K0-F1
#
_entry.id   AF-A0AAU9G4K0-F1
#
_cell.length_a   1.000
_cell.length_b   1.000
_cell.length_c   1.000
_cell.angle_alpha   90.00
_cell.angle_beta   90.00
_cell.angle_gamma   90.00
#
_symmetry.space_group_name_H-M   'P 1'
#
loop_
_entity.id
_entity.type
_entity.pdbx_description
1 polymer ?
#
loop_
_entity_poly.entity_id
_entity_poly.type
_entity_poly.pdbx_seq_one_letter_code
_entity_poly.pdbx_strand_id
1 'polypeptide(L)'
;MSGMMFELTFQAYLERVPRFQYPLSQLGLDSKEITEKISDVFQDINSDFRGNILNLEETCTTHKDHKLYKFGLLLHMPFKVTATEGRYVQGTLSHDLKADVKHPAVKGGKVDPQLLLKSFEKSYKKALGHIGQLKTESGKSYTFKLTSGYADGRPVFEMNTFDAGVKVDKLLFKFPLAYIFEVDPNIYVGTRRHFTAFELTRDHGIRISTRKVLDFLMILTQILDLPARQMEDIYHAYLAVSNPHNKTLFEITWEALLLVNHTLKHPDVLRVLMFQLIHYRKTNSVDLAAFAAFFAGFIAKYKRVEAVEEELEGSTTS
;
A
#
# COMPACT_ATOMS: atom_id res chain seq x y z
N MET A 1 31.87 -15.97 14.46
CA MET A 1 30.41 -15.74 14.56
C MET A 1 29.77 -16.46 13.39
N SER A 2 28.83 -17.38 13.66
CA SER A 2 28.17 -18.20 12.66
C SER A 2 27.36 -17.32 11.70
N GLY A 3 27.64 -17.40 10.40
CA GLY A 3 26.80 -16.74 9.39
C GLY A 3 25.36 -17.26 9.47
N MET A 4 24.38 -16.37 9.37
CA MET A 4 23.00 -16.75 9.10
C MET A 4 22.87 -17.16 7.63
N MET A 5 21.94 -18.08 7.33
CA MET A 5 21.55 -18.40 5.96
C MET A 5 21.16 -17.10 5.24
N PHE A 6 21.66 -16.89 4.02
CA PHE A 6 21.53 -15.61 3.29
C PHE A 6 20.08 -15.12 3.23
N GLU A 7 19.12 -16.02 2.98
CA GLU A 7 17.71 -15.64 2.86
C GLU A 7 17.13 -15.10 4.20
N LEU A 8 17.58 -15.63 5.34
CA LEU A 8 17.20 -15.10 6.65
C LEU A 8 17.85 -13.73 6.91
N THR A 9 19.11 -13.55 6.52
CA THR A 9 19.80 -12.25 6.60
C THR A 9 19.11 -11.21 5.73
N PHE A 10 18.74 -11.59 4.50
CA PHE A 10 18.04 -10.74 3.55
C PHE A 10 16.66 -10.33 4.08
N GLN A 11 15.90 -11.29 4.63
CA GLN A 11 14.63 -11.00 5.28
C GLN A 11 14.83 -10.03 6.46
N ALA A 12 15.76 -10.31 7.37
CA ALA A 12 16.06 -9.47 8.53
C ALA A 12 16.48 -8.04 8.12
N TYR A 13 17.19 -7.91 6.99
CA TYR A 13 17.52 -6.61 6.41
C TYR A 13 16.27 -5.87 5.95
N LEU A 14 15.41 -6.53 5.17
CA LEU A 14 14.15 -5.95 4.70
C LEU A 14 13.23 -5.49 5.84
N GLU A 15 13.31 -6.08 7.03
CA GLU A 15 12.54 -5.61 8.21
C GLU A 15 13.10 -4.31 8.81
N ARG A 16 14.37 -4.02 8.57
CA ARG A 16 15.06 -2.80 9.02
C ARG A 16 15.14 -1.73 7.95
N VAL A 17 14.81 -2.06 6.70
CA VAL A 17 14.73 -1.10 5.62
C VAL A 17 13.73 -0.02 6.04
N PRO A 18 14.14 1.25 6.09
CA PRO A 18 13.19 2.31 6.39
C PRO A 18 12.11 2.26 5.32
N ARG A 19 10.85 2.43 5.72
CA ARG A 19 9.77 2.61 4.74
C ARG A 19 10.21 3.70 3.77
N PHE A 20 10.16 3.41 2.48
CA PHE A 20 10.40 4.45 1.50
C PHE A 20 9.26 5.44 1.63
N GLN A 21 9.55 6.50 2.35
CA GLN A 21 8.86 7.75 2.19
C GLN A 21 9.41 8.27 0.85
N TYR A 22 8.54 8.61 -0.10
CA TYR A 22 8.87 9.56 -1.18
C TYR A 22 9.52 10.82 -0.53
N PRO A 23 9.81 11.93 -1.21
CA PRO A 23 9.84 13.22 -0.53
C PRO A 23 8.48 13.50 0.18
N LEU A 24 8.22 12.83 1.32
CA LEU A 24 6.99 12.74 2.09
C LEU A 24 7.28 12.97 3.58
N SER A 25 8.47 13.44 3.98
CA SER A 25 8.66 13.79 5.40
C SER A 25 7.59 14.79 5.87
N GLN A 26 7.07 15.64 4.97
CA GLN A 26 5.91 16.50 5.20
C GLN A 26 4.55 15.86 4.84
N LEU A 27 4.45 15.15 3.71
CA LEU A 27 3.18 14.60 3.21
C LEU A 27 2.70 13.38 4.03
N GLY A 28 3.61 12.63 4.65
CA GLY A 28 3.30 11.58 5.61
C GLY A 28 2.64 12.14 6.87
N LEU A 29 3.18 13.25 7.40
CA LEU A 29 2.58 13.97 8.55
C LEU A 29 1.19 14.51 8.19
N ASP A 30 1.04 15.16 7.03
CA ASP A 30 -0.26 15.66 6.57
C ASP A 30 -1.27 14.51 6.39
N SER A 31 -0.83 13.37 5.82
CA SER A 31 -1.71 12.21 5.62
C SER A 31 -2.21 11.65 6.94
N LYS A 32 -1.33 11.56 7.94
CA LYS A 32 -1.66 11.12 9.29
C LYS A 32 -2.67 12.05 9.94
N GLU A 33 -2.40 13.37 9.93
CA GLU A 33 -3.29 14.38 10.49
C GLU A 33 -4.69 14.34 9.83
N ILE A 34 -4.74 14.22 8.50
CA ILE A 34 -5.99 14.03 7.75
C ILE A 34 -6.74 12.78 8.23
N THR A 35 -6.04 11.66 8.42
CA THR A 35 -6.66 10.39 8.81
C THR A 35 -7.18 10.41 10.24
N GLU A 36 -6.45 11.03 11.16
CA GLU A 36 -6.88 11.25 12.55
C GLU A 36 -8.12 12.14 12.56
N LYS A 37 -8.10 13.26 11.82
CA LYS A 37 -9.24 14.16 11.76
C LYS A 37 -10.50 13.51 11.19
N ILE A 38 -10.36 12.67 10.15
CA ILE A 38 -11.48 11.89 9.61
C ILE A 38 -12.01 10.94 10.69
N SER A 39 -11.12 10.23 11.39
CA SER A 39 -11.51 9.27 12.43
C SER A 39 -12.26 9.93 13.59
N ASP A 40 -11.81 11.09 14.04
CA ASP A 40 -12.48 11.91 15.07
C ASP A 40 -13.89 12.32 14.61
N VAL A 41 -14.01 12.83 13.39
CA VAL A 41 -15.32 13.26 12.87
C VAL A 41 -16.29 12.08 12.72
N PHE A 42 -15.80 10.87 12.44
CA PHE A 42 -16.64 9.67 12.44
C PHE A 42 -17.24 9.38 13.83
N GLN A 43 -16.51 9.67 14.92
CA GLN A 43 -17.05 9.67 16.28
C GLN A 43 -18.13 10.73 16.44
N ASP A 44 -17.83 11.98 16.05
CA ASP A 44 -18.71 13.14 16.24
C ASP A 44 -20.06 13.00 15.51
N ILE A 45 -20.05 12.46 14.29
CA ILE A 45 -21.28 12.29 13.50
C ILE A 45 -22.10 11.06 13.91
N ASN A 46 -21.68 10.35 14.97
CA ASN A 46 -22.26 9.11 15.47
C ASN A 46 -22.46 8.06 14.36
N SER A 47 -21.42 7.83 13.56
CA SER A 47 -21.46 6.84 12.49
C SER A 47 -21.45 5.41 13.04
N ASP A 48 -22.04 4.45 12.31
CA ASP A 48 -21.88 3.01 12.56
C ASP A 48 -20.42 2.55 12.40
N PHE A 49 -19.57 3.35 11.77
CA PHE A 49 -18.14 3.07 11.54
C PHE A 49 -17.20 3.79 12.52
N ARG A 50 -17.73 4.46 13.56
CA ARG A 50 -16.90 5.14 14.57
C ARG A 50 -16.00 4.13 15.29
N GLY A 51 -14.71 4.46 15.42
CA GLY A 51 -13.71 3.57 16.03
C GLY A 51 -13.43 2.27 15.27
N ASN A 52 -14.02 2.08 14.08
CA ASN A 52 -13.99 0.82 13.33
C ASN A 52 -13.23 0.93 12.00
N ILE A 53 -12.74 2.12 11.65
CA ILE A 53 -11.91 2.33 10.46
C ILE A 53 -10.47 2.03 10.85
N LEU A 54 -9.88 1.04 10.19
CA LEU A 54 -8.47 0.72 10.35
C LEU A 54 -7.72 1.20 9.11
N ASN A 55 -6.41 1.35 9.22
CA ASN A 55 -5.46 1.49 8.11
C ASN A 55 -5.74 2.55 7.01
N LEU A 56 -6.51 3.61 7.29
CA LEU A 56 -6.81 4.67 6.30
C LEU A 56 -5.55 5.37 5.79
N GLU A 57 -4.59 5.67 6.67
CA GLU A 57 -3.31 6.29 6.32
C GLU A 57 -2.56 5.46 5.26
N GLU A 58 -2.59 4.14 5.39
CA GLU A 58 -1.93 3.21 4.47
C GLU A 58 -2.55 3.20 3.07
N THR A 59 -3.77 3.74 2.92
CA THR A 59 -4.43 3.90 1.62
C THR A 59 -4.03 5.19 0.90
N CYS A 60 -3.26 6.05 1.55
CA CYS A 60 -2.75 7.29 0.97
C CYS A 60 -1.63 6.99 -0.04
N THR A 61 -1.72 7.60 -1.20
CA THR A 61 -0.77 7.54 -2.30
C THR A 61 -0.71 8.90 -3.00
N THR A 62 0.32 9.11 -3.82
CA THR A 62 0.48 10.29 -4.68
C THR A 62 0.12 9.99 -6.15
N HIS A 63 -0.29 8.75 -6.47
CA HIS A 63 -0.46 8.27 -7.85
C HIS A 63 -1.87 7.77 -8.18
N LYS A 64 -2.34 8.10 -9.40
CA LYS A 64 -3.73 7.86 -9.85
C LYS A 64 -4.06 6.43 -10.30
N ASP A 65 -3.06 5.61 -10.64
CA ASP A 65 -3.25 4.24 -11.15
C ASP A 65 -2.52 3.24 -10.24
N HIS A 66 -3.27 2.50 -9.40
CA HIS A 66 -3.64 1.08 -9.56
C HIS A 66 -2.42 0.13 -9.49
N LYS A 67 -2.23 -0.63 -8.41
CA LYS A 67 -3.08 -1.77 -8.06
C LYS A 67 -3.10 -2.02 -6.55
N LEU A 68 -4.25 -1.72 -5.96
CA LEU A 68 -4.90 -2.45 -4.86
C LEU A 68 -3.96 -3.26 -3.95
N TYR A 69 -3.42 -2.60 -2.91
CA TYR A 69 -3.00 -3.30 -1.71
C TYR A 69 -4.19 -4.12 -1.21
N LYS A 70 -4.01 -5.44 -1.22
CA LYS A 70 -5.03 -6.44 -1.63
C LYS A 70 -6.31 -6.57 -0.78
N PHE A 71 -6.65 -5.66 0.15
CA PHE A 71 -7.96 -5.64 0.84
C PHE A 71 -8.58 -4.23 0.93
N GLY A 72 -7.81 -3.15 0.79
CA GLY A 72 -8.31 -1.78 0.93
C GLY A 72 -8.47 -1.30 2.37
N LEU A 73 -9.41 -0.39 2.57
CA LEU A 73 -9.75 0.15 3.88
C LEU A 73 -10.50 -0.91 4.69
N LEU A 74 -9.94 -1.29 5.84
CA LEU A 74 -10.49 -2.31 6.70
C LEU A 74 -11.52 -1.69 7.65
N LEU A 75 -12.72 -2.25 7.66
CA LEU A 75 -13.82 -1.87 8.54
C LEU A 75 -14.10 -3.01 9.51
N HIS A 76 -13.91 -2.74 10.81
CA HIS A 76 -14.24 -3.68 11.87
C HIS A 76 -15.71 -3.63 12.23
N MET A 77 -16.46 -4.67 11.87
CA MET A 77 -17.88 -4.75 12.14
C MET A 77 -18.10 -5.38 13.52
N PRO A 78 -18.85 -4.73 14.44
CA PRO A 78 -19.00 -5.14 15.83
C PRO A 78 -20.07 -6.23 16.00
N PHE A 79 -20.05 -7.23 15.13
CA PHE A 79 -20.93 -8.38 15.20
C PHE A 79 -20.35 -9.58 14.47
N LYS A 80 -20.81 -10.76 14.87
CA LYS A 80 -20.39 -12.05 14.32
C LYS A 80 -21.12 -12.36 13.02
N VAL A 81 -20.45 -13.09 12.15
CA VAL A 81 -21.05 -13.64 10.93
C VAL A 81 -20.80 -15.13 10.82
N THR A 82 -21.58 -15.79 9.97
CA THR A 82 -21.32 -17.15 9.53
C THR A 82 -21.42 -17.19 8.02
N ALA A 83 -20.31 -17.49 7.35
CA ALA A 83 -20.29 -17.67 5.91
C ALA A 83 -21.10 -18.91 5.51
N THR A 84 -21.91 -18.76 4.46
CA THR A 84 -22.55 -19.89 3.78
C THR A 84 -21.54 -20.67 2.95
N GLU A 85 -21.91 -21.88 2.53
CA GLU A 85 -21.13 -22.64 1.55
C GLU A 85 -20.84 -21.77 0.32
N GLY A 86 -19.55 -21.74 -0.05
CA GLY A 86 -19.07 -20.91 -1.13
C GLY A 86 -19.62 -21.37 -2.48
N ARG A 87 -19.96 -20.41 -3.34
CA ARG A 87 -20.34 -20.66 -4.73
C ARG A 87 -19.51 -19.82 -5.67
N TYR A 88 -19.15 -20.38 -6.83
CA TYR A 88 -18.44 -19.62 -7.84
C TYR A 88 -19.40 -18.68 -8.55
N VAL A 89 -19.12 -17.37 -8.47
CA VAL A 89 -19.82 -16.32 -9.20
C VAL A 89 -18.78 -15.55 -10.00
N GLN A 90 -18.89 -15.57 -11.33
CA GLN A 90 -17.96 -14.87 -12.23
C GLN A 90 -16.48 -15.18 -11.94
N GLY A 91 -16.16 -16.46 -11.69
CA GLY A 91 -14.79 -16.92 -11.42
C GLY A 91 -14.28 -16.65 -10.00
N THR A 92 -15.08 -16.05 -9.11
CA THR A 92 -14.70 -15.80 -7.71
C THR A 92 -15.55 -16.63 -6.75
N LEU A 93 -14.90 -17.31 -5.80
CA LEU A 93 -15.59 -18.01 -4.72
C LEU A 93 -16.28 -16.99 -3.81
N SER A 94 -17.62 -17.07 -3.75
CA SER A 94 -18.48 -16.06 -3.15
C SER A 94 -19.37 -16.67 -2.09
N HIS A 95 -19.58 -15.93 -1.00
CA HIS A 95 -20.35 -16.33 0.17
C HIS A 95 -21.42 -15.29 0.49
N ASP A 96 -22.60 -15.76 0.90
CA ASP A 96 -23.49 -14.94 1.74
C ASP A 96 -23.01 -15.03 3.19
N LEU A 97 -23.12 -13.92 3.93
CA LEU A 97 -22.81 -13.88 5.36
C LEU A 97 -24.11 -13.81 6.15
N LYS A 98 -24.37 -14.82 6.97
CA LYS A 98 -25.48 -14.81 7.93
C LYS A 98 -25.06 -14.03 9.17
N ALA A 99 -25.98 -13.24 9.73
CA ALA A 99 -25.76 -12.51 10.96
C ALA A 99 -27.07 -12.43 11.75
N ASP A 100 -27.02 -12.69 13.05
CA ASP A 100 -28.15 -12.57 13.96
C ASP A 100 -28.01 -11.31 14.82
N VAL A 101 -28.18 -10.15 14.16
CA VAL A 101 -28.05 -8.84 14.79
C VAL A 101 -28.99 -7.84 14.14
N LYS A 102 -29.49 -6.89 14.94
CA LYS A 102 -30.22 -5.72 14.44
C LYS A 102 -29.22 -4.66 13.98
N HIS A 103 -28.74 -4.79 12.75
CA HIS A 103 -27.85 -3.83 12.11
C HIS A 103 -28.45 -3.33 10.78
N PRO A 104 -28.33 -2.04 10.41
CA PRO A 104 -28.96 -1.49 9.19
C PRO A 104 -28.56 -2.20 7.88
N ALA A 105 -27.37 -2.80 7.87
CA ALA A 105 -26.86 -3.58 6.74
C ALA A 105 -27.26 -5.06 6.76
N VAL A 106 -28.02 -5.53 7.75
CA VAL A 106 -28.50 -6.91 7.86
C VAL A 106 -29.99 -6.96 7.49
N LYS A 107 -30.32 -7.73 6.44
CA LYS A 107 -31.70 -7.93 5.98
C LYS A 107 -32.00 -9.42 5.88
N GLY A 108 -33.11 -9.86 6.47
CA GLY A 108 -33.50 -11.28 6.48
C GLY A 108 -32.42 -12.19 7.07
N GLY A 109 -31.69 -11.73 8.09
CA GLY A 109 -30.60 -12.48 8.72
C GLY A 109 -29.32 -12.59 7.90
N LYS A 110 -29.17 -11.81 6.82
CA LYS A 110 -27.97 -11.78 5.97
C LYS A 110 -27.39 -10.37 5.86
N VAL A 111 -26.07 -10.27 5.84
CA VAL A 111 -25.35 -9.02 5.59
C VAL A 111 -25.45 -8.68 4.09
N ASP A 112 -25.86 -7.45 3.79
CA ASP A 112 -25.92 -6.92 2.42
C ASP A 112 -24.69 -6.02 2.15
N PRO A 113 -23.79 -6.42 1.24
CA PRO A 113 -22.60 -5.64 0.93
C PRO A 113 -22.92 -4.26 0.32
N GLN A 114 -24.05 -4.11 -0.38
CA GLN A 114 -24.45 -2.82 -0.95
C GLN A 114 -24.97 -1.86 0.10
N LEU A 115 -25.61 -2.36 1.16
CA LEU A 115 -26.02 -1.51 2.28
C LEU A 115 -24.81 -1.03 3.08
N LEU A 116 -23.83 -1.90 3.32
CA LEU A 116 -22.56 -1.48 3.94
C LEU A 116 -21.86 -0.41 3.11
N LEU A 117 -21.72 -0.64 1.80
CA LEU A 117 -21.09 0.29 0.86
C LEU A 117 -21.77 1.67 0.89
N LYS A 118 -23.09 1.71 0.74
CA LYS A 118 -23.86 2.96 0.72
C LYS A 118 -23.84 3.68 2.07
N SER A 119 -23.91 2.92 3.17
CA SER A 119 -23.83 3.49 4.51
C SER A 119 -22.46 4.15 4.73
N PHE A 120 -21.39 3.45 4.37
CA PHE A 120 -20.02 3.98 4.44
C PHE A 120 -19.87 5.24 3.60
N GLU A 121 -20.24 5.21 2.32
CA GLU A 121 -20.13 6.37 1.44
C GLU A 121 -20.86 7.60 2.01
N LYS A 122 -22.07 7.39 2.56
CA LYS A 122 -22.84 8.46 3.19
C LYS A 122 -22.15 9.01 4.44
N SER A 123 -21.69 8.15 5.34
CA SER A 123 -20.95 8.59 6.54
C SER A 123 -19.66 9.31 6.18
N TYR A 124 -18.91 8.80 5.21
CA TYR A 124 -17.66 9.40 4.77
C TYR A 124 -17.88 10.77 4.13
N LYS A 125 -18.85 10.90 3.22
CA LYS A 125 -19.23 12.22 2.65
C LYS A 125 -19.68 13.21 3.73
N LYS A 126 -20.45 12.75 4.72
CA LYS A 126 -20.87 13.57 5.86
C LYS A 126 -19.66 14.01 6.69
N ALA A 127 -18.71 13.12 6.95
CA ALA A 127 -17.49 13.43 7.69
C ALA A 127 -16.64 14.47 6.96
N LEU A 128 -16.37 14.27 5.66
CA LEU A 128 -15.67 15.26 4.84
C LEU A 128 -16.37 16.61 4.81
N GLY A 129 -17.71 16.62 4.74
CA GLY A 129 -18.51 17.84 4.80
C GLY A 129 -18.42 18.57 6.15
N HIS A 130 -18.28 17.84 7.27
CA HIS A 130 -18.04 18.44 8.59
C HIS A 130 -16.64 19.01 8.73
N ILE A 131 -15.64 18.38 8.11
CA ILE A 131 -14.27 18.92 8.07
C ILE A 131 -14.24 20.20 7.22
N GLY A 132 -14.87 20.17 6.04
CA GLY A 132 -14.85 21.26 5.08
C GLY A 132 -13.44 21.47 4.52
N GLN A 133 -12.68 22.37 5.15
CA GLN A 133 -11.28 22.66 4.85
C GLN A 133 -10.43 22.34 6.08
N LEU A 134 -9.36 21.57 5.89
CA LEU A 134 -8.39 21.25 6.94
C LEU A 134 -7.07 21.98 6.66
N LYS A 135 -6.63 22.80 7.61
CA LYS A 135 -5.29 23.36 7.62
C LYS A 135 -4.39 22.49 8.48
N THR A 136 -3.35 21.90 7.89
CA THR A 136 -2.43 21.00 8.59
C THR A 136 -1.30 21.75 9.28
N GLU A 137 -0.58 21.06 10.17
CA GLU A 137 0.58 21.60 10.88
C GLU A 137 1.71 22.04 9.92
N SER A 138 1.80 21.43 8.73
CA SER A 138 2.73 21.87 7.68
C SER A 138 2.37 23.21 7.05
N GLY A 139 1.23 23.80 7.44
CA GLY A 139 0.72 25.07 6.93
C GLY A 139 -0.10 24.93 5.64
N LYS A 140 -0.21 23.72 5.07
CA LYS A 140 -1.01 23.44 3.88
C LYS A 140 -2.49 23.38 4.21
N SER A 141 -3.32 23.62 3.21
CA SER A 141 -4.77 23.59 3.34
C SER A 141 -5.38 22.63 2.34
N TYR A 142 -6.24 21.73 2.82
CA TYR A 142 -6.83 20.66 2.04
C TYR A 142 -8.35 20.72 2.07
N THR A 143 -8.95 20.69 0.90
CA THR A 143 -10.38 20.39 0.70
C THR A 143 -10.53 19.00 0.11
N PHE A 144 -11.56 18.27 0.50
CA PHE A 144 -11.71 16.86 0.15
C PHE A 144 -12.86 16.63 -0.82
N LYS A 145 -12.65 15.74 -1.79
CA LYS A 145 -13.74 15.19 -2.63
C LYS A 145 -13.66 13.68 -2.65
N LEU A 146 -14.72 13.03 -2.18
CA LEU A 146 -14.90 11.59 -2.34
C LEU A 146 -15.59 11.29 -3.67
N THR A 147 -14.97 10.44 -4.46
CA THR A 147 -15.55 9.82 -5.65
C THR A 147 -15.58 8.31 -5.48
N SER A 148 -16.53 7.64 -6.14
CA SER A 148 -16.65 6.19 -6.14
C SER A 148 -16.74 5.68 -7.58
N GLY A 149 -16.10 4.54 -7.82
CA GLY A 149 -16.05 3.88 -9.13
C GLY A 149 -15.94 2.37 -8.98
N TYR A 150 -15.63 1.69 -10.08
CA TYR A 150 -15.36 0.24 -10.08
C TYR A 150 -13.98 -0.03 -10.68
N ALA A 151 -13.20 -0.89 -10.02
CA ALA A 151 -11.98 -1.47 -10.54
C ALA A 151 -12.00 -2.98 -10.28
N ASP A 152 -11.68 -3.79 -11.29
CA ASP A 152 -11.69 -5.25 -11.20
C ASP A 152 -12.99 -5.83 -10.59
N GLY A 153 -14.13 -5.24 -10.95
CA GLY A 153 -15.47 -5.65 -10.47
C GLY A 153 -15.79 -5.24 -9.02
N ARG A 154 -14.92 -4.47 -8.35
CA ARG A 154 -15.07 -4.05 -6.94
C ARG A 154 -15.29 -2.55 -6.83
N PRO A 155 -16.15 -2.08 -5.89
CA PRO A 155 -16.25 -0.66 -5.58
C PRO A 155 -14.91 -0.14 -5.06
N VAL A 156 -14.45 0.98 -5.63
CA VAL A 156 -13.25 1.70 -5.18
C VAL A 156 -13.62 3.14 -4.89
N PHE A 157 -13.18 3.61 -3.73
CA PHE A 157 -13.28 5.00 -3.32
C PHE A 157 -11.97 5.72 -3.63
N GLU A 158 -12.12 6.96 -4.05
CA GLU A 158 -10.99 7.85 -4.29
C GLU A 158 -11.29 9.20 -3.64
N MET A 159 -10.54 9.52 -2.59
CA MET A 159 -10.56 10.83 -1.94
C MET A 159 -9.38 11.66 -2.46
N ASN A 160 -9.72 12.70 -3.23
CA ASN A 160 -8.74 13.66 -3.72
C ASN A 160 -8.69 14.86 -2.78
N THR A 161 -7.48 15.34 -2.50
CA THR A 161 -7.28 16.65 -1.87
C THR A 161 -7.04 17.75 -2.91
N PHE A 162 -7.57 18.94 -2.66
CA PHE A 162 -7.39 20.13 -3.48
C PHE A 162 -6.88 21.27 -2.60
N ASP A 163 -6.03 22.12 -3.16
CA ASP A 163 -5.63 23.37 -2.52
C ASP A 163 -6.54 24.53 -2.99
N ALA A 164 -6.73 25.50 -2.09
CA ALA A 164 -7.38 26.78 -2.32
C ALA A 164 -6.41 27.90 -2.78
N GLY A 165 -5.11 27.62 -3.02
CA GLY A 165 -4.20 28.70 -3.48
C GLY A 165 -2.83 28.35 -4.06
N VAL A 166 -2.23 27.17 -3.81
CA VAL A 166 -0.88 26.80 -4.31
C VAL A 166 -0.90 25.44 -5.02
N LYS A 167 -0.01 25.21 -5.99
CA LYS A 167 0.18 23.87 -6.59
C LYS A 167 0.80 22.93 -5.56
N VAL A 168 -0.02 22.35 -4.69
CA VAL A 168 0.39 21.31 -3.73
C VAL A 168 0.31 19.94 -4.39
N ASP A 169 1.26 19.07 -4.06
CA ASP A 169 1.20 17.64 -4.39
C ASP A 169 -0.08 17.03 -3.83
N LYS A 170 -0.94 16.53 -4.73
CA LYS A 170 -2.26 16.01 -4.35
C LYS A 170 -2.10 14.71 -3.56
N LEU A 171 -2.52 14.72 -2.30
CA LEU A 171 -2.73 13.49 -1.56
C LEU A 171 -3.96 12.79 -2.12
N LEU A 172 -3.80 11.51 -2.44
CA LEU A 172 -4.85 10.67 -2.97
C LEU A 172 -5.06 9.48 -2.05
N PHE A 173 -6.26 9.30 -1.52
CA PHE A 173 -6.59 8.07 -0.81
C PHE A 173 -7.44 7.20 -1.73
N LYS A 174 -6.93 6.01 -2.07
CA LYS A 174 -7.60 5.13 -3.02
C LYS A 174 -7.73 3.72 -2.45
N PHE A 175 -8.96 3.28 -2.23
CA PHE A 175 -9.21 2.02 -1.52
C PHE A 175 -10.55 1.36 -1.89
N PRO A 176 -10.61 0.03 -2.02
CA PRO A 176 -11.85 -0.72 -1.87
C PRO A 176 -12.20 -0.83 -0.37
N LEU A 177 -13.39 -1.32 -0.06
CA LEU A 177 -13.76 -1.69 1.31
C LEU A 177 -13.54 -3.17 1.56
N ALA A 178 -12.95 -3.47 2.70
CA ALA A 178 -12.89 -4.80 3.27
C ALA A 178 -13.46 -4.78 4.69
N TYR A 179 -14.02 -5.92 5.08
CA TYR A 179 -14.74 -6.07 6.33
C TYR A 179 -14.11 -7.20 7.14
N ILE A 180 -13.83 -6.92 8.40
CA ILE A 180 -13.55 -7.93 9.41
C ILE A 180 -14.72 -7.96 10.37
N PHE A 181 -15.09 -9.15 10.83
CA PHE A 181 -16.20 -9.36 11.75
C PHE A 181 -15.67 -9.95 13.05
N GLU A 182 -16.41 -9.74 14.13
CA GLU A 182 -16.00 -10.25 15.43
C GLU A 182 -15.79 -11.77 15.41
N VAL A 183 -14.62 -12.21 15.92
CA VAL A 183 -14.27 -13.63 16.09
C VAL A 183 -14.16 -14.41 14.76
N ASP A 184 -14.25 -13.75 13.60
CA ASP A 184 -14.04 -14.38 12.30
C ASP A 184 -12.59 -14.16 11.83
N PRO A 185 -11.85 -15.24 11.47
CA PRO A 185 -10.47 -15.13 11.02
C PRO A 185 -10.34 -14.65 9.56
N ASN A 186 -11.44 -14.33 8.87
CA ASN A 186 -11.43 -13.92 7.48
C ASN A 186 -11.64 -12.42 7.31
N ILE A 187 -11.03 -11.89 6.25
CA ILE A 187 -11.37 -10.62 5.64
C ILE A 187 -12.35 -10.88 4.51
N TYR A 188 -13.42 -10.09 4.49
CA TYR A 188 -14.45 -10.16 3.47
C TYR A 188 -14.42 -8.91 2.59
N VAL A 189 -14.40 -9.11 1.27
CA VAL A 189 -14.53 -8.02 0.29
C VAL A 189 -15.91 -8.10 -0.33
N GLY A 190 -16.68 -7.01 -0.23
CA GLY A 190 -18.01 -6.92 -0.81
C GLY A 190 -17.98 -6.79 -2.33
N THR A 191 -18.71 -7.66 -3.01
CA THR A 191 -19.07 -7.51 -4.43
C THR A 191 -20.45 -6.84 -4.54
N ARG A 192 -21.06 -6.84 -5.74
CA ARG A 192 -22.43 -6.33 -5.92
C ARG A 192 -23.48 -7.03 -5.05
N ARG A 193 -23.28 -8.30 -4.68
CA ARG A 193 -24.29 -9.10 -3.96
C ARG A 193 -23.74 -10.06 -2.91
N HIS A 194 -22.48 -10.43 -3.00
CA HIS A 194 -21.85 -11.44 -2.14
C HIS A 194 -20.52 -10.94 -1.59
N PHE A 195 -19.93 -11.72 -0.69
CA PHE A 195 -18.59 -11.46 -0.19
C PHE A 195 -17.61 -12.50 -0.73
N THR A 196 -16.39 -12.05 -1.03
CA THR A 196 -15.23 -12.93 -1.20
C THR A 196 -14.47 -12.96 0.11
N ALA A 197 -14.19 -14.16 0.62
CA ALA A 197 -13.48 -14.35 1.88
C ALA A 197 -11.99 -14.61 1.61
N PHE A 198 -11.15 -14.10 2.51
CA PHE A 198 -9.70 -14.27 2.48
C PHE A 198 -9.20 -14.50 3.91
N GLU A 199 -8.33 -15.48 4.14
CA GLU A 199 -7.79 -15.74 5.48
C GLU A 199 -6.88 -14.59 5.93
N LEU A 200 -7.18 -14.01 7.10
CA LEU A 200 -6.44 -12.86 7.65
C LEU A 200 -4.96 -13.19 7.86
N THR A 201 -4.64 -14.35 8.45
CA THR A 201 -3.26 -14.69 8.84
C THR A 201 -2.35 -14.98 7.65
N ARG A 202 -2.83 -15.71 6.65
CA ARG A 202 -2.04 -16.12 5.49
C ARG A 202 -1.77 -14.97 4.53
N ASP A 203 -2.79 -14.16 4.25
CA ASP A 203 -2.67 -13.04 3.32
C ASP A 203 -2.04 -11.79 3.95
N HIS A 204 -2.17 -11.60 5.27
CA HIS A 204 -1.49 -10.51 5.98
C HIS A 204 0.03 -10.70 6.02
N GLY A 205 0.52 -11.93 6.21
CA GLY A 205 1.95 -12.25 6.15
C GLY A 205 2.57 -11.91 4.79
N ILE A 206 1.89 -12.24 3.69
CA ILE A 206 2.37 -11.92 2.33
C ILE A 206 2.33 -10.42 2.06
N ARG A 207 1.40 -9.66 2.62
CA ARG A 207 1.34 -8.20 2.46
C ARG A 207 2.49 -7.48 3.13
N ILE A 208 2.75 -7.80 4.39
CA ILE A 208 3.89 -7.23 5.13
C ILE A 208 5.17 -7.54 4.35
N SER A 209 5.31 -8.79 3.92
CA SER A 209 6.44 -9.27 3.14
C SER A 209 6.62 -8.54 1.80
N THR A 210 5.56 -8.45 0.99
CA THR A 210 5.58 -7.75 -0.32
C THR A 210 5.75 -6.24 -0.19
N ARG A 211 5.26 -5.61 0.89
CA ARG A 211 5.49 -4.18 1.14
C ARG A 211 6.96 -3.89 1.38
N LYS A 212 7.63 -4.72 2.20
CA LYS A 212 9.07 -4.58 2.47
C LYS A 212 9.91 -4.65 1.19
N VAL A 213 9.52 -5.52 0.24
CA VAL A 213 10.18 -5.57 -1.08
C VAL A 213 9.96 -4.29 -1.86
N LEU A 214 8.73 -3.75 -1.89
CA LEU A 214 8.49 -2.49 -2.59
C LEU A 214 9.30 -1.35 -1.96
N ASP A 215 9.30 -1.21 -0.65
CA ASP A 215 10.06 -0.15 0.04
C ASP A 215 11.56 -0.25 -0.32
N PHE A 216 12.13 -1.46 -0.37
CA PHE A 216 13.50 -1.70 -0.84
C PHE A 216 13.71 -1.27 -2.31
N LEU A 217 12.81 -1.67 -3.22
CA LEU A 217 12.88 -1.31 -4.63
C LEU A 217 12.77 0.21 -4.83
N MET A 218 11.94 0.87 -4.04
CA MET A 218 11.76 2.32 -4.10
C MET A 218 13.01 3.07 -3.63
N ILE A 219 13.72 2.57 -2.61
CA ILE A 219 15.02 3.15 -2.25
C ILE A 219 16.01 3.11 -3.42
N LEU A 220 15.97 2.05 -4.25
CA LEU A 220 16.82 1.95 -5.42
C LEU A 220 16.51 3.00 -6.49
N THR A 221 15.33 3.61 -6.52
CA THR A 221 15.02 4.68 -7.48
C THR A 221 15.85 5.94 -7.24
N GLN A 222 16.48 6.08 -6.07
CA GLN A 222 17.41 7.18 -5.78
C GLN A 222 18.73 7.07 -6.56
N ILE A 223 19.02 5.90 -7.12
CA ILE A 223 20.31 5.58 -7.78
C ILE A 223 20.14 4.93 -9.15
N LEU A 224 18.97 4.34 -9.41
CA LEU A 224 18.53 3.91 -10.72
C LEU A 224 17.78 5.09 -11.32
N ASP A 225 18.19 5.58 -12.49
CA ASP A 225 17.52 6.65 -13.26
C ASP A 225 16.13 6.17 -13.74
N LEU A 226 15.25 5.94 -12.78
CA LEU A 226 13.96 5.30 -12.90
C LEU A 226 12.98 6.03 -11.98
N PRO A 227 11.94 6.67 -12.52
CA PRO A 227 10.92 7.31 -11.71
C PRO A 227 10.27 6.31 -10.75
N ALA A 228 10.05 6.73 -9.51
CA ALA A 228 9.39 5.92 -8.47
C ALA A 228 8.05 5.32 -8.94
N ARG A 229 7.26 6.09 -9.70
CA ARG A 229 6.04 5.60 -10.35
C ARG A 229 6.28 4.37 -11.25
N GLN A 230 7.33 4.40 -12.06
CA GLN A 230 7.63 3.30 -12.98
C GLN A 230 8.06 2.04 -12.21
N MET A 231 8.77 2.21 -11.07
CA MET A 231 9.11 1.10 -10.17
C MET A 231 7.85 0.44 -9.58
N GLU A 232 6.92 1.25 -9.09
CA GLU A 232 5.64 0.76 -8.56
C GLU A 232 4.83 0.01 -9.63
N ASP A 233 4.72 0.56 -10.84
CA ASP A 233 3.99 -0.05 -11.96
C ASP A 233 4.55 -1.44 -12.31
N ILE A 234 5.88 -1.56 -12.39
CA ILE A 234 6.57 -2.84 -12.65
C ILE A 234 6.29 -3.84 -11.52
N TYR A 235 6.41 -3.41 -10.27
CA TYR A 235 6.19 -4.28 -9.12
C TYR A 235 4.74 -4.77 -9.02
N HIS A 236 3.78 -3.89 -9.29
CA HIS A 236 2.36 -4.24 -9.29
C HIS A 236 1.97 -5.11 -10.49
N ALA A 237 2.58 -4.91 -11.66
CA ALA A 237 2.45 -5.83 -12.78
C ALA A 237 2.95 -7.23 -12.41
N TYR A 238 4.12 -7.31 -11.75
CA TYR A 238 4.67 -8.55 -11.22
C TYR A 238 3.70 -9.26 -10.24
N LEU A 239 3.16 -8.54 -9.24
CA LEU A 239 2.25 -9.14 -8.25
C LEU A 239 0.91 -9.62 -8.83
N ALA A 240 0.50 -9.07 -9.98
CA ALA A 240 -0.72 -9.48 -10.66
C ALA A 240 -0.57 -10.81 -11.41
N VAL A 241 0.64 -11.14 -11.87
CA VAL A 241 0.91 -12.36 -12.66
C VAL A 241 1.65 -13.43 -11.86
N SER A 242 2.33 -13.04 -10.78
CA SER A 242 3.04 -13.96 -9.90
C SER A 242 2.13 -14.55 -8.83
N ASN A 243 2.44 -15.78 -8.42
CA ASN A 243 1.89 -16.38 -7.21
C ASN A 243 2.94 -16.27 -6.08
N PRO A 244 2.96 -15.17 -5.30
CA PRO A 244 3.99 -14.94 -4.28
C PRO A 244 3.87 -15.87 -3.07
N HIS A 245 2.78 -16.65 -2.95
CA HIS A 245 2.50 -17.47 -1.77
C HIS A 245 3.53 -18.59 -1.54
N ASN A 246 4.27 -18.99 -2.58
CA ASN A 246 5.25 -20.07 -2.53
C ASN A 246 6.69 -19.57 -2.75
N LYS A 247 6.93 -18.26 -2.60
CA LYS A 247 8.23 -17.64 -2.87
C LYS A 247 8.82 -17.01 -1.64
N THR A 248 10.14 -17.07 -1.51
CA THR A 248 10.86 -16.33 -0.47
C THR A 248 10.89 -14.84 -0.81
N LEU A 249 11.14 -13.98 0.19
CA LEU A 249 11.30 -12.55 -0.03
C LEU A 249 12.41 -12.25 -1.05
N PHE A 250 13.50 -13.00 -0.97
CA PHE A 250 14.60 -12.89 -1.92
C PHE A 250 14.14 -13.21 -3.35
N GLU A 251 13.39 -14.28 -3.56
CA GLU A 251 12.90 -14.67 -4.90
C GLU A 251 11.98 -13.60 -5.47
N ILE A 252 11.08 -13.06 -4.65
CA ILE A 252 10.20 -11.95 -5.03
C ILE A 252 11.01 -10.72 -5.43
N THR A 253 11.98 -10.31 -4.60
CA THR A 253 12.85 -9.17 -4.92
C THR A 253 13.68 -9.43 -6.17
N TRP A 254 14.23 -10.63 -6.32
CA TRP A 254 15.06 -11.01 -7.46
C TRP A 254 14.30 -10.92 -8.79
N GLU A 255 13.09 -11.47 -8.84
CA GLU A 255 12.24 -11.41 -10.04
C GLU A 255 11.82 -9.97 -10.37
N ALA A 256 11.51 -9.16 -9.36
CA ALA A 256 11.23 -7.74 -9.56
C ALA A 256 12.46 -6.98 -10.10
N LEU A 257 13.66 -7.23 -9.56
CA LEU A 257 14.92 -6.62 -10.03
C LEU A 257 15.23 -7.01 -11.48
N LEU A 258 14.96 -8.26 -11.88
CA LEU A 258 15.10 -8.69 -13.27
C LEU A 258 14.19 -7.87 -14.20
N LEU A 259 12.91 -7.71 -13.84
CA LEU A 259 11.96 -6.90 -14.61
C LEU A 259 12.41 -5.44 -14.71
N VAL A 260 12.83 -4.84 -13.59
CA VAL A 260 13.36 -3.48 -13.56
C VAL A 260 14.57 -3.35 -14.47
N ASN A 261 15.53 -4.28 -14.38
CA ASN A 261 16.75 -4.26 -15.18
C ASN A 261 16.46 -4.24 -16.70
N HIS A 262 15.39 -4.89 -17.15
CA HIS A 262 14.97 -4.83 -18.56
C HIS A 262 14.40 -3.47 -19.00
N THR A 263 14.02 -2.60 -18.06
CA THR A 263 13.44 -1.28 -18.35
C THR A 263 14.44 -0.12 -18.22
N LEU A 264 15.62 -0.37 -17.65
CA LEU A 264 16.63 0.66 -17.43
C LEU A 264 17.39 1.02 -18.70
N LYS A 265 17.61 2.32 -18.91
CA LYS A 265 18.52 2.82 -19.95
C LYS A 265 19.97 2.41 -19.69
N HIS A 266 20.37 2.38 -18.42
CA HIS A 266 21.73 2.05 -17.98
C HIS A 266 21.68 0.91 -16.94
N PRO A 267 21.61 -0.36 -17.36
CA PRO A 267 21.41 -1.50 -16.46
C PRO A 267 22.63 -1.82 -15.58
N ASP A 268 23.80 -1.25 -15.86
CA ASP A 268 25.07 -1.67 -15.23
C ASP A 268 25.13 -1.44 -13.72
N VAL A 269 24.48 -0.37 -13.23
CA VAL A 269 24.35 -0.11 -11.79
C VAL A 269 23.59 -1.25 -11.11
N LEU A 270 22.44 -1.63 -11.67
CA LEU A 270 21.62 -2.69 -11.11
C LEU A 270 22.28 -4.06 -11.25
N ARG A 271 23.01 -4.31 -12.35
CA ARG A 271 23.79 -5.55 -12.53
C ARG A 271 24.82 -5.77 -11.41
N VAL A 272 25.47 -4.72 -10.91
CA VAL A 272 26.41 -4.83 -9.78
C VAL A 272 25.71 -5.31 -8.51
N LEU A 273 24.56 -4.71 -8.17
CA LEU A 273 23.76 -5.16 -7.04
C LEU A 273 23.31 -6.61 -7.23
N MET A 274 22.76 -6.94 -8.39
CA MET A 274 22.26 -8.27 -8.71
C MET A 274 23.37 -9.33 -8.65
N PHE A 275 24.58 -9.02 -9.13
CA PHE A 275 25.73 -9.91 -9.03
C PHE A 275 26.10 -10.18 -7.57
N GLN A 276 26.16 -9.14 -6.74
CA GLN A 276 26.49 -9.32 -5.32
C GLN A 276 25.42 -10.14 -4.58
N LEU A 277 24.14 -9.90 -4.87
CA LEU A 277 23.03 -10.68 -4.30
C LEU A 277 23.12 -12.16 -4.67
N ILE A 278 23.43 -12.50 -5.93
CA ILE A 278 23.69 -13.88 -6.34
C ILE A 278 24.91 -14.44 -5.59
N HIS A 279 25.98 -13.67 -5.48
CA HIS A 279 27.19 -14.11 -4.80
C HIS A 279 26.89 -14.52 -3.34
N TYR A 280 26.20 -13.66 -2.59
CA TYR A 280 25.78 -13.97 -1.22
C TYR A 280 24.83 -15.17 -1.13
N ARG A 281 23.92 -15.35 -2.11
CA ARG A 281 23.08 -16.54 -2.17
C ARG A 281 23.90 -17.81 -2.41
N LYS A 282 24.89 -17.77 -3.32
CA LYS A 282 25.75 -18.91 -3.65
C LYS A 282 26.67 -19.31 -2.51
N THR A 283 27.25 -18.34 -1.81
CA THR A 283 28.09 -18.61 -0.63
C THR A 283 27.25 -18.93 0.60
N ASN A 284 25.94 -18.63 0.55
CA ASN A 284 24.97 -18.77 1.63
C ASN A 284 25.47 -18.18 2.96
N SER A 285 26.32 -17.16 2.88
CA SER A 285 27.08 -16.64 4.02
C SER A 285 27.25 -15.14 3.89
N VAL A 286 26.43 -14.40 4.63
CA VAL A 286 26.62 -12.99 4.93
C VAL A 286 25.88 -12.67 6.23
N ASP A 287 26.54 -11.95 7.14
CA ASP A 287 25.87 -11.43 8.32
C ASP A 287 25.14 -10.12 7.99
N LEU A 288 24.18 -9.77 8.85
CA LEU A 288 23.30 -8.62 8.63
C LEU A 288 24.05 -7.28 8.60
N ALA A 289 25.13 -7.13 9.37
CA ALA A 289 25.90 -5.89 9.40
C ALA A 289 26.69 -5.72 8.10
N ALA A 290 27.34 -6.78 7.62
CA ALA A 290 28.04 -6.78 6.34
C ALA A 290 27.08 -6.53 5.17
N PHE A 291 25.90 -7.14 5.17
CA PHE A 291 24.88 -6.91 4.14
C PHE A 291 24.37 -5.46 4.14
N ALA A 292 24.08 -4.90 5.32
CA ALA A 292 23.66 -3.51 5.46
C ALA A 292 24.74 -2.52 5.04
N ALA A 293 26.01 -2.77 5.41
CA ALA A 293 27.15 -1.93 5.02
C ALA A 293 27.37 -1.95 3.51
N PHE A 294 27.28 -3.13 2.87
CA PHE A 294 27.33 -3.24 1.41
C PHE A 294 26.25 -2.38 0.76
N PHE A 295 25.00 -2.50 1.20
CA PHE A 295 23.90 -1.75 0.57
C PHE A 295 24.01 -0.24 0.78
N ALA A 296 24.39 0.19 1.99
CA ALA A 296 24.64 1.61 2.27
C ALA A 296 25.78 2.17 1.40
N GLY A 297 26.88 1.42 1.25
CA GLY A 297 27.98 1.79 0.36
C GLY A 297 27.59 1.79 -1.11
N PHE A 298 26.75 0.85 -1.54
CA PHE A 298 26.19 0.81 -2.89
C PHE A 298 25.35 2.05 -3.18
N ILE A 299 24.42 2.43 -2.29
CA ILE A 299 23.64 3.67 -2.43
C ILE A 299 24.58 4.88 -2.46
N ALA A 300 25.49 5.01 -1.50
CA ALA A 300 26.39 6.17 -1.43
C ALA A 300 27.26 6.34 -2.70
N LYS A 301 27.69 5.23 -3.29
CA LYS A 301 28.50 5.23 -4.52
C LYS A 301 27.70 5.65 -5.76
N TYR A 302 26.42 5.30 -5.83
CA TYR A 302 25.60 5.46 -7.04
C TYR A 302 24.50 6.51 -6.93
N LYS A 303 24.28 7.09 -5.75
CA LYS A 303 23.51 8.32 -5.57
C LYS A 303 24.30 9.43 -6.25
N ARG A 304 23.96 9.73 -7.51
CA ARG A 304 24.45 10.91 -8.24
C ARG A 304 24.38 12.10 -7.26
N VAL A 305 25.46 12.80 -6.95
CA VAL A 305 26.23 13.65 -7.87
C VAL A 305 25.29 14.40 -8.82
N GLU A 306 24.21 14.97 -8.29
CA GLU A 306 23.48 16.07 -8.95
C GLU A 306 24.20 17.43 -8.75
N ALA A 307 25.37 17.45 -8.12
CA ALA A 307 26.10 18.68 -7.81
C ALA A 307 27.27 19.03 -8.76
N VAL A 308 27.54 18.23 -9.81
CA VAL A 308 28.76 18.42 -10.63
C VAL A 308 28.47 18.78 -12.10
N GLU A 309 27.23 18.63 -12.59
CA GLU A 309 26.90 19.07 -13.96
C GLU A 309 26.39 20.52 -14.03
N GLU A 310 25.88 21.12 -12.96
CA GLU A 310 25.53 22.56 -12.95
C GLU A 310 26.77 23.49 -12.87
N GLU A 311 27.92 23.04 -12.34
CA GLU A 311 29.14 23.87 -12.32
C GLU A 311 29.90 23.87 -13.66
N LEU A 312 29.64 22.90 -14.54
CA LEU A 312 30.31 22.81 -15.85
C LEU A 312 29.55 23.54 -16.97
N GLU A 313 28.24 23.78 -16.83
CA GLU A 313 27.47 24.59 -17.78
C GLU A 313 27.51 26.10 -17.45
N GLY A 314 27.87 26.49 -16.22
CA GLY A 314 28.05 27.89 -15.82
C GLY A 314 29.41 28.52 -16.18
N SER A 315 30.36 27.75 -16.71
CA SER A 315 31.74 28.21 -16.97
C SER A 315 32.09 28.41 -18.46
N THR A 316 31.12 28.31 -19.37
CA THR A 316 31.32 28.60 -20.80
C THR A 316 30.35 29.66 -21.35
N THR A 317 30.18 30.76 -20.63
CA THR A 317 29.88 32.06 -21.25
C THR A 317 30.58 33.16 -20.46
N SER A 318 31.78 33.51 -20.91
CA SER A 318 32.46 34.77 -20.62
C SER A 318 32.95 35.41 -21.92
#